data_AF-A0A6P0VQC3-F1
#
_entry.id   AF-A0A6P0VQC3-F1
#
_cell.length_a   1.000
_cell.length_b   1.000
_cell.length_c   1.000
_cell.angle_alpha   90.00
_cell.angle_beta   90.00
_cell.angle_gamma   90.00
#
_symmetry.space_group_name_H-M   'P 1'
#
loop_
_entity.id
_entity.type
_entity.pdbx_description
1 polymer ?
#
loop_
_entity_poly.entity_id
_entity_poly.type
_entity_poly.pdbx_seq_one_letter_code
_entity_poly.pdbx_strand_id
1 'polypeptide(L)'
;LDRAGRVMVQPDLSVAGHPNIFVIGDLANFPHQNDNGKPLPGVAPVAMQQGNYVARLLKKQLQEKTLPPFHYKDYGSLAVIGRNTAVADLGFVKFAGFPAWLAWVFIHILFLIEFDNKLLVMIQWGWDYLTCQGGARLITNQNTKPPQTVAKEVVGVR
;
A
#
# COMPACT_ATOMS: atom_id res chain seq x y z
N LEU A 1 -23.98 10.36 4.01
CA LEU A 1 -22.92 10.17 3.00
C LEU A 1 -22.73 11.50 2.27
N ASP A 2 -21.51 11.84 1.87
CA ASP A 2 -21.20 13.00 1.02
C ASP A 2 -21.64 12.75 -0.43
N ARG A 3 -21.68 13.80 -1.28
CA ARG A 3 -21.98 13.73 -2.72
C ARG A 3 -21.10 12.74 -3.49
N ALA A 4 -19.90 12.47 -2.98
CA ALA A 4 -18.96 11.48 -3.52
C ALA A 4 -19.11 10.07 -2.92
N GLY A 5 -20.15 9.80 -2.13
CA GLY A 5 -20.38 8.49 -1.50
C GLY A 5 -19.52 8.21 -0.25
N ARG A 6 -18.78 9.19 0.24
CA ARG A 6 -17.93 9.06 1.44
C ARG A 6 -18.72 9.18 2.74
N VAL A 7 -18.25 8.51 3.80
CA VAL A 7 -18.86 8.58 5.13
C VAL A 7 -18.37 9.82 5.86
N MET A 8 -19.29 10.65 6.36
CA MET A 8 -18.92 11.77 7.23
C MET A 8 -18.51 11.23 8.59
N VAL A 9 -17.26 11.48 8.96
CA VAL A 9 -16.71 11.04 10.24
C VAL A 9 -16.54 12.21 11.20
N GLN A 10 -16.54 11.90 12.48
CA GLN A 10 -16.28 12.84 13.57
C GLN A 10 -14.76 13.12 13.72
N PRO A 11 -14.34 14.08 14.56
CA PRO A 11 -12.92 14.40 14.78
C PRO A 11 -12.06 13.23 15.29
N ASP A 12 -12.70 12.18 15.83
CA ASP A 12 -12.08 10.93 16.28
C ASP A 12 -12.19 9.79 15.24
N LEU A 13 -12.63 10.09 14.01
CA LEU A 13 -12.88 9.15 12.91
C LEU A 13 -14.08 8.21 13.12
N SER A 14 -14.91 8.45 14.13
CA SER A 14 -16.14 7.68 14.36
C SER A 14 -17.30 8.13 13.46
N VAL A 15 -18.30 7.28 13.28
CA VAL A 15 -19.53 7.61 12.55
C VAL A 15 -20.52 8.28 13.50
N ALA A 16 -21.17 9.35 13.04
CA ALA A 16 -22.21 10.03 13.81
C ALA A 16 -23.31 9.04 14.26
N GLY A 17 -23.61 9.03 15.56
CA GLY A 17 -24.58 8.09 16.16
C GLY A 17 -24.03 6.69 16.46
N HIS A 18 -22.81 6.37 16.04
CA HIS A 18 -22.17 5.08 16.26
C HIS A 18 -20.70 5.25 16.71
N PRO A 19 -20.44 5.54 18.00
CA PRO A 19 -19.09 5.82 18.51
C PRO A 19 -18.12 4.63 18.43
N ASN A 20 -18.65 3.42 18.23
CA ASN A 20 -17.86 2.19 18.10
C ASN A 20 -17.53 1.82 16.65
N ILE A 21 -18.00 2.61 15.67
CA ILE A 21 -17.76 2.38 14.24
C ILE A 21 -16.83 3.46 13.73
N PHE A 22 -15.68 3.06 13.21
CA PHE A 22 -14.67 3.96 12.67
C PHE A 22 -14.53 3.77 11.16
N VAL A 23 -14.41 4.87 10.41
CA VAL A 23 -14.15 4.84 8.97
C VAL A 23 -12.88 5.64 8.69
N ILE A 24 -11.96 5.02 7.95
CA ILE A 24 -10.64 5.59 7.63
C ILE A 24 -10.35 5.44 6.14
N GLY A 25 -9.33 6.13 5.67
CA GLY A 25 -8.86 6.09 4.29
C GLY A 25 -9.71 6.93 3.34
N ASP A 26 -9.81 6.47 2.11
CA ASP A 26 -10.51 7.10 0.99
C ASP A 26 -12.04 7.14 1.18
N LEU A 27 -12.61 6.19 1.93
CA LEU A 27 -14.03 6.16 2.26
C LEU A 27 -14.42 7.22 3.32
N ALA A 28 -13.45 7.72 4.10
CA ALA A 28 -13.70 8.70 5.14
C ALA A 28 -13.71 10.12 4.59
N ASN A 29 -14.73 10.90 4.94
CA ASN A 29 -14.75 12.34 4.76
C ASN A 29 -14.44 13.01 6.11
N PHE A 30 -13.20 13.49 6.25
CA PHE A 30 -12.71 14.21 7.42
C PHE A 30 -12.53 15.71 7.12
N PRO A 31 -13.55 16.55 7.35
CA PRO A 31 -13.50 17.99 7.05
C PRO A 31 -12.93 18.85 8.20
N HIS A 32 -12.66 18.25 9.36
CA HIS A 32 -12.42 18.97 10.63
C HIS A 32 -11.05 19.62 10.77
N GLN A 33 -10.10 19.31 9.89
CA GLN A 33 -8.71 19.78 10.03
C GLN A 33 -8.49 21.19 9.45
N ASN A 34 -9.25 21.55 8.42
CA ASN A 34 -9.04 22.77 7.66
C ASN A 34 -10.24 23.70 7.86
N ASP A 35 -10.00 24.99 8.11
CA ASP A 35 -11.05 26.01 8.27
C ASP A 35 -11.99 26.10 7.05
N ASN A 36 -11.52 25.63 5.89
CA ASN A 36 -12.27 25.59 4.64
C ASN A 36 -13.23 24.40 4.52
N GLY A 37 -13.32 23.53 5.53
CA GLY A 37 -14.17 22.32 5.53
C GLY A 37 -13.81 21.30 4.44
N LYS A 38 -12.60 21.39 3.87
CA LYS A 38 -12.16 20.47 2.82
C LYS A 38 -11.73 19.14 3.42
N PRO A 39 -12.23 18.01 2.90
CA PRO A 39 -11.77 16.69 3.34
C PRO A 39 -10.29 16.49 3.07
N LEU A 40 -9.66 15.65 3.88
CA LEU A 40 -8.30 15.18 3.64
C LEU A 40 -8.16 14.50 2.26
N PRO A 41 -7.00 14.63 1.60
CA PRO A 41 -6.74 13.96 0.33
C PRO A 41 -6.74 12.44 0.50
N GLY A 42 -7.29 11.72 -0.49
CA GLY A 42 -7.31 10.25 -0.52
C GLY A 42 -5.95 9.66 -0.92
N VAL A 43 -4.93 9.89 -0.09
CA VAL A 43 -3.56 9.39 -0.31
C VAL A 43 -3.17 8.35 0.75
N ALA A 44 -2.30 7.41 0.37
CA ALA A 44 -1.86 6.32 1.26
C ALA A 44 -1.32 6.80 2.62
N PRO A 45 -0.51 7.87 2.72
CA PRO A 45 -0.02 8.37 4.02
C PRO A 45 -1.13 8.82 4.97
N VAL A 46 -2.22 9.39 4.45
CA VAL A 46 -3.39 9.78 5.25
C VAL A 46 -4.05 8.54 5.84
N ALA A 47 -4.32 7.52 5.01
CA ALA A 47 -4.91 6.26 5.45
C ALA A 47 -4.05 5.56 6.52
N MET A 48 -2.73 5.53 6.33
CA MET A 48 -1.80 4.96 7.31
C MET A 48 -1.82 5.71 8.65
N GLN A 49 -1.80 7.04 8.63
CA GLN A 49 -1.88 7.84 9.85
C GLN A 49 -3.22 7.69 10.57
N GLN A 50 -4.33 7.64 9.83
CA GLN A 50 -5.66 7.39 10.38
C GLN A 50 -5.75 6.01 11.04
N GLY A 51 -5.24 4.95 10.38
CA GLY A 51 -5.20 3.60 10.96
C GLY A 51 -4.38 3.56 12.25
N ASN A 52 -3.19 4.15 12.26
CA ASN A 52 -2.34 4.25 13.45
C ASN A 52 -2.98 5.07 14.58
N TYR A 53 -3.77 6.09 14.24
CA TYR A 53 -4.54 6.84 15.22
C TYR A 53 -5.66 5.99 15.83
N VAL A 54 -6.49 5.34 15.01
CA VAL A 54 -7.60 4.49 15.49
C VAL A 54 -7.08 3.34 16.36
N ALA A 55 -5.98 2.69 15.97
CA ALA A 55 -5.35 1.65 16.77
C ALA A 55 -4.94 2.15 18.18
N ARG A 56 -4.36 3.36 18.25
CA ARG A 56 -4.00 3.98 19.54
C ARG A 56 -5.23 4.42 20.33
N LEU A 57 -6.26 4.94 19.65
CA LEU A 57 -7.52 5.34 20.26
C LEU A 57 -8.19 4.13 20.95
N LEU A 58 -8.32 3.01 20.24
CA LEU A 58 -8.88 1.77 20.78
C LEU A 58 -8.09 1.27 22.00
N LYS A 59 -6.75 1.26 21.91
CA LYS A 59 -5.88 0.88 23.04
C LYS A 59 -6.08 1.77 24.26
N LYS A 60 -6.33 3.07 24.07
CA LYS A 60 -6.62 4.00 25.17
C LYS A 60 -8.04 3.87 25.72
N GLN A 61 -9.03 3.62 24.86
CA GLN A 61 -10.41 3.38 25.29
C GLN A 61 -10.50 2.16 26.22
N LEU A 62 -9.72 1.10 25.94
CA LEU A 62 -9.58 -0.06 26.84
C LEU A 62 -8.99 0.29 28.21
N GLN A 63 -8.33 1.44 28.34
CA GLN A 63 -7.78 1.97 29.60
C GLN A 63 -8.64 3.11 30.17
N GLU A 64 -9.87 3.29 29.67
CA GLU A 64 -10.77 4.40 30.02
C GLU A 64 -10.17 5.79 29.80
N LYS A 65 -9.21 5.90 28.87
CA LYS A 65 -8.54 7.15 28.50
C LYS A 65 -9.02 7.64 27.14
N THR A 66 -9.06 8.96 26.98
CA THR A 66 -9.38 9.62 25.71
C THR A 66 -8.11 10.03 24.96
N LEU A 67 -8.24 10.19 23.65
CA LEU A 67 -7.18 10.69 22.76
C LEU A 67 -7.64 12.04 22.19
N PRO A 68 -6.74 13.03 22.04
CA PRO A 68 -7.09 14.26 21.33
C PRO A 68 -7.51 13.97 19.88
N PRO A 69 -8.29 14.86 19.23
CA PRO A 69 -8.75 14.69 17.87
C PRO A 69 -7.64 14.36 16.88
N PHE A 70 -7.99 13.63 15.81
CA PHE A 70 -7.04 13.30 14.76
C PHE A 70 -6.56 14.56 14.04
N HIS A 71 -5.25 14.66 13.85
CA HIS A 71 -4.63 15.72 13.06
C HIS A 71 -3.59 15.09 12.13
N TYR A 72 -3.85 15.16 10.84
CA TYR A 72 -2.94 14.71 9.80
C TYR A 72 -1.71 15.62 9.74
N LYS A 73 -0.52 15.01 9.74
CA LYS A 73 0.72 15.73 9.49
C LYS A 73 1.20 15.40 8.08
N ASP A 74 1.21 16.41 7.22
CA ASP A 74 1.85 16.30 5.92
C ASP A 74 3.36 16.39 6.11
N TYR A 75 4.06 15.29 5.84
CA TYR A 75 5.52 15.20 5.92
C TYR A 75 6.20 15.71 4.64
N GLY A 76 5.42 16.13 3.65
CA GLY A 76 5.89 16.52 2.34
C GLY A 76 5.60 15.48 1.27
N SER A 77 5.78 15.89 0.02
CA SER A 77 5.55 15.10 -1.17
C SER A 77 6.83 15.02 -2.01
N LEU A 78 7.16 13.83 -2.48
CA LEU A 78 8.26 13.62 -3.43
C LEU A 78 7.70 12.99 -4.70
N ALA A 79 8.02 13.56 -5.86
CA ALA A 79 7.58 13.07 -7.16
C ALA A 79 8.76 13.00 -8.13
N VAL A 80 8.91 11.87 -8.82
CA VAL A 80 9.88 11.72 -9.91
C VAL A 80 9.25 12.24 -11.20
N ILE A 81 9.93 13.16 -11.88
CA ILE A 81 9.42 13.79 -13.12
C ILE A 81 10.16 13.27 -14.35
N GLY A 82 11.38 12.74 -14.19
CA GLY A 82 12.16 12.21 -15.30
C GLY A 82 13.38 11.40 -14.87
N ARG A 83 14.21 11.04 -15.86
CA ARG A 83 15.47 10.31 -15.63
C ARG A 83 16.39 11.18 -14.76
N ASN A 84 16.77 10.68 -13.59
CA ASN A 84 17.59 11.37 -12.60
C ASN A 84 17.03 12.72 -12.11
N THR A 85 15.72 12.96 -12.26
CA THR A 85 15.09 14.23 -11.88
C THR A 85 13.86 13.95 -11.02
N ALA A 86 13.90 14.42 -9.78
CA ALA A 86 12.74 14.45 -8.89
C ALA A 86 12.51 15.85 -8.35
N VAL A 87 11.33 16.06 -7.79
CA VAL A 87 10.96 17.24 -7.03
C VAL A 87 10.56 16.77 -5.65
N ALA A 88 11.18 17.36 -4.63
CA ALA A 88 10.87 17.14 -3.24
C ALA A 88 10.32 18.43 -2.65
N ASP A 89 9.12 18.35 -2.08
CA ASP A 89 8.48 19.42 -1.32
C ASP A 89 8.29 18.92 0.11
N LEU A 90 9.17 19.33 1.02
CA LEU A 90 9.12 18.97 2.44
C LEU A 90 8.32 20.00 3.27
N GLY A 91 7.55 20.89 2.62
CA GLY A 91 6.85 21.99 3.26
C GLY A 91 7.76 23.19 3.57
N PHE A 92 8.88 22.97 4.28
CA PHE A 92 9.84 24.01 4.64
C PHE A 92 10.94 24.24 3.59
N VAL A 93 11.33 23.18 2.87
CA VAL A 93 12.37 23.24 1.82
C VAL A 93 11.85 22.53 0.57
N LYS A 94 12.00 23.21 -0.57
CA LYS A 94 11.67 22.70 -1.90
C LYS A 94 12.94 22.60 -2.72
N PHE A 95 13.20 21.43 -3.27
CA PHE A 95 14.38 21.20 -4.10
C PHE A 95 14.04 20.26 -5.26
N ALA A 96 14.71 20.50 -6.38
CA ALA A 96 14.44 19.81 -7.64
C ALA A 96 15.76 19.39 -8.31
N GLY A 97 15.67 18.36 -9.15
CA GLY A 97 16.80 17.86 -9.94
C GLY A 97 17.48 16.63 -9.32
N PHE A 98 18.79 16.53 -9.52
CA PHE A 98 19.59 15.39 -9.09
C PHE A 98 19.60 15.14 -7.56
N PRO A 99 19.78 16.15 -6.67
CA PRO A 99 19.76 15.89 -5.22
C PRO A 99 18.39 15.43 -4.72
N ALA A 100 17.30 15.92 -5.33
CA ALA A 100 15.94 15.43 -5.04
C ALA A 100 15.75 13.97 -5.49
N TRP A 101 16.34 13.59 -6.62
CA TRP A 101 16.31 12.21 -7.09
C TRP A 101 17.09 11.28 -6.16
N LEU A 102 18.27 11.68 -5.68
CA LEU A 102 19.05 10.91 -4.72
C LEU A 102 18.31 10.75 -3.38
N ALA A 103 17.71 11.84 -2.88
CA ALA A 103 16.88 11.80 -1.67
C ALA A 103 15.67 10.88 -1.84
N TRP A 104 15.01 10.91 -3.01
CA TRP A 104 13.91 10.00 -3.33
C TRP A 104 14.35 8.54 -3.32
N VAL A 105 15.47 8.19 -3.97
CA VAL A 105 16.01 6.83 -3.94
C VAL A 105 16.34 6.40 -2.52
N PHE A 106 16.97 7.27 -1.74
CA PHE A 106 17.33 7.00 -0.34
C PHE A 106 16.09 6.74 0.53
N ILE A 107 15.09 7.61 0.49
CA ILE A 107 13.82 7.44 1.21
C ILE A 107 13.11 6.17 0.75
N HIS A 108 13.05 5.91 -0.56
CA HIS A 108 12.41 4.72 -1.11
C HIS A 108 13.07 3.43 -0.60
N ILE A 109 14.40 3.40 -0.51
CA ILE A 109 15.15 2.26 0.04
C ILE A 109 14.91 2.13 1.55
N LEU A 110 14.90 3.22 2.33
CA LEU A 110 14.61 3.17 3.77
C LEU A 110 13.20 2.64 4.05
N PHE A 111 12.20 3.12 3.31
CA PHE A 111 10.83 2.60 3.40
C PHE A 111 10.75 1.13 2.97
N LEU A 112 11.63 0.66 2.08
CA LEU A 112 11.74 -0.77 1.72
C LEU A 112 12.36 -1.59 2.87
N ILE A 113 13.26 -1.01 3.65
CA ILE A 113 13.92 -1.63 4.80
C ILE A 113 12.96 -1.80 6.00
N GLU A 114 12.01 -0.87 6.20
CA GLU A 114 10.99 -0.98 7.27
C GLU A 114 9.98 -2.13 7.07
N PHE A 115 9.90 -2.75 5.89
CA PHE A 115 9.12 -3.97 5.67
C PHE A 115 9.90 -5.23 6.11
N ASP A 116 10.29 -5.28 7.38
CA ASP A 116 11.18 -6.29 7.99
C ASP A 116 10.77 -7.76 7.74
N ASN A 117 9.54 -8.03 7.29
CA ASN A 117 9.09 -9.39 6.95
C ASN A 117 9.13 -9.78 5.46
N LYS A 118 9.44 -8.85 4.55
CA LYS A 118 9.57 -9.14 3.10
C LYS A 118 10.99 -8.94 2.58
N LEU A 119 11.82 -8.12 3.24
CA LEU A 119 13.20 -7.90 2.83
C LEU A 119 14.05 -9.18 2.93
N LEU A 120 13.86 -9.99 3.97
CA LEU A 120 14.52 -11.30 4.10
C LEU A 120 14.14 -12.25 2.95
N VAL A 121 12.87 -12.26 2.53
CA VAL A 121 12.39 -13.05 1.39
C VAL A 121 12.92 -12.50 0.06
N MET A 122 13.03 -11.18 -0.08
CA MET A 122 13.59 -10.53 -1.28
C MET A 122 15.11 -10.66 -1.37
N ILE A 123 15.82 -10.63 -0.24
CA ILE A 123 17.26 -10.92 -0.17
C ILE A 123 17.50 -12.40 -0.44
N GLN A 124 16.64 -13.30 0.05
CA GLN A 124 16.71 -14.72 -0.26
C GLN A 124 16.48 -14.97 -1.76
N TRP A 125 15.45 -14.37 -2.36
CA TRP A 125 15.22 -14.42 -3.81
C TRP A 125 16.34 -13.74 -4.61
N GLY A 126 16.87 -12.62 -4.11
CA GLY A 126 17.97 -11.88 -4.73
C GLY A 126 19.28 -12.64 -4.67
N TRP A 127 19.53 -13.36 -3.58
CA TRP A 127 20.67 -14.26 -3.42
C TRP A 127 20.51 -15.48 -4.33
N ASP A 128 19.33 -16.10 -4.40
CA ASP A 128 19.04 -17.19 -5.35
C ASP A 128 19.14 -16.74 -6.82
N TYR A 129 18.92 -15.46 -7.11
CA TYR A 129 19.10 -14.88 -8.44
C TYR A 129 20.57 -14.54 -8.74
N LEU A 130 21.32 -14.06 -7.75
CA LEU A 130 22.72 -13.64 -7.92
C LEU A 130 23.69 -14.84 -7.87
N THR A 131 23.44 -15.77 -6.95
CA THR A 131 24.02 -17.10 -6.97
C THR A 131 23.13 -17.96 -7.85
N CYS A 132 23.49 -18.14 -9.12
CA CYS A 132 22.88 -19.12 -10.02
C CYS A 132 23.07 -20.58 -9.52
N GLN A 133 22.54 -20.89 -8.33
CA GLN A 133 22.52 -22.19 -7.68
C GLN A 133 21.12 -22.43 -7.09
N GLY A 134 20.12 -22.34 -7.97
CA GLY A 134 18.73 -22.64 -7.64
C GLY A 134 18.03 -23.07 -8.92
N GLY A 135 18.30 -24.30 -9.34
CA GLY A 135 17.98 -24.82 -10.66
C GLY A 135 16.55 -24.56 -11.11
N ALA A 136 16.39 -24.28 -12.40
CA ALA A 136 15.12 -24.33 -13.09
C ALA A 136 14.43 -25.66 -12.75
N ARG A 137 13.53 -25.63 -11.77
CA ARG A 137 12.57 -26.71 -11.56
C ARG A 137 11.54 -26.54 -12.68
N LEU A 138 11.95 -26.95 -13.88
CA LEU A 138 11.04 -27.26 -14.96
C LEU A 138 10.13 -28.35 -14.42
N ILE A 139 8.91 -27.97 -14.02
CA ILE A 139 7.81 -28.91 -13.91
C ILE A 139 7.47 -29.29 -15.36
N THR A 140 8.33 -30.11 -15.98
CA THR A 140 7.96 -30.85 -17.16
C THR A 140 6.92 -31.84 -16.67
N ASN A 141 5.66 -31.52 -16.95
CA ASN A 141 4.57 -32.46 -16.88
C ASN A 141 4.90 -33.61 -17.84
N GLN A 142 5.68 -34.60 -17.40
CA GLN A 142 5.78 -35.88 -18.09
C GLN A 142 4.52 -36.68 -17.77
N ASN A 143 3.37 -36.15 -18.16
CA ASN A 143 2.22 -36.97 -18.49
C ASN A 143 2.45 -37.49 -19.91
N THR A 144 3.45 -38.36 -20.07
CA THR A 144 3.48 -39.34 -21.15
C THR A 144 2.33 -40.31 -20.91
N LYS A 145 1.11 -39.86 -21.19
CA LYS A 145 0.01 -40.78 -21.47
C LYS A 145 0.44 -41.52 -22.76
N PRO A 146 0.61 -42.85 -22.76
CA PRO A 146 0.86 -43.55 -24.01
C PRO A 146 -0.27 -43.20 -24.98
N PRO A 147 0.00 -43.03 -26.29
CA PRO A 147 -1.03 -42.70 -27.25
C PRO A 147 -2.13 -43.76 -27.13
N GLN A 148 -3.30 -43.30 -26.68
CA GLN A 148 -4.51 -44.09 -26.83
C GLN A 148 -4.78 -44.12 -28.33
N THR A 149 -4.33 -45.20 -28.97
CA THR A 149 -4.74 -45.57 -30.31
C THR A 149 -6.23 -45.84 -30.27
N VAL A 150 -7.01 -44.77 -30.43
CA VAL A 150 -8.44 -44.84 -30.68
C VAL A 150 -8.63 -44.90 -32.20
N ALA A 151 -9.29 -45.98 -32.61
CA ALA A 151 -10.03 -46.17 -33.85
C ALA A 151 -9.27 -46.10 -35.18
N LYS A 152 -8.93 -47.29 -35.70
CA LYS A 152 -9.25 -47.60 -37.10
C LYS A 152 -10.50 -48.47 -37.12
N GLU A 153 -11.64 -47.82 -37.16
CA GLU A 153 -12.85 -48.39 -37.75
C GLU A 153 -13.18 -47.56 -38.98
N VAL A 154 -12.78 -48.05 -40.16
CA VAL A 154 -13.41 -47.72 -41.45
C VAL A 154 -13.31 -48.97 -42.34
N VAL A 155 -14.41 -49.71 -42.38
CA VAL A 155 -15.11 -50.16 -43.60
C VAL A 155 -14.27 -50.82 -44.71
N GLY A 156 -14.33 -52.16 -44.71
CA GLY A 156 -14.86 -53.00 -45.79
C GLY A 156 -14.30 -52.87 -47.21
N VAL A 157 -13.66 -53.94 -47.71
CA VAL A 157 -13.74 -54.38 -49.11
C VAL A 157 -13.54 -55.90 -49.20
N ARG A 158 -14.61 -56.58 -49.68
CA ARG A 158 -14.73 -57.93 -50.29
C ARG A 158 -14.64 -59.17 -49.40
#